data_AF-A0A2R6DV70-F1
#
_entry.id   AF-A0A2R6DV70-F1
#
_cell.length_a   1.000
_cell.length_b   1.000
_cell.length_c   1.000
_cell.angle_alpha   90.00
_cell.angle_beta   90.00
_cell.angle_gamma   90.00
#
_symmetry.space_group_name_H-M   'P 1'
#
loop_
_entity.id
_entity.type
_entity.pdbx_description
1 polymer ?
#
loop_
_entity_poly.entity_id
_entity_poly.type
_entity_poly.pdbx_seq_one_letter_code
_entity_poly.pdbx_strand_id
1 'polypeptide(L)' 'MPEISVEVPAELLADLDEHVGDDAKFVNRSEAVRA' A
#
# COMPACT_ATOMS: atom_id res chain seq x y z
N MET A 1 -1.87 15.79 -3.26
CA MET A 1 -1.53 14.96 -4.44
C MET A 1 -2.82 14.53 -5.11
N PRO A 2 -2.84 14.37 -6.44
CA PRO A 2 -3.99 13.78 -7.11
C PRO A 2 -4.17 12.32 -6.66
N GLU A 3 -5.42 11.92 -6.44
CA GLU A 3 -5.77 10.54 -6.18
C GLU A 3 -6.14 9.84 -7.48
N ILE A 4 -5.68 8.60 -7.62
CA ILE A 4 -6.02 7.71 -8.74
C ILE A 4 -6.46 6.36 -8.18
N SER A 5 -7.44 5.74 -8.84
CA SER A 5 -7.87 4.37 -8.52
C SER A 5 -7.24 3.44 -9.55
N VAL A 6 -6.64 2.35 -9.07
CA VAL A 6 -6.00 1.33 -9.89
C VAL A 6 -6.44 -0.04 -9.42
N GLU A 7 -6.56 -0.98 -10.35
CA GLU A 7 -6.82 -2.38 -10.01
C GLU A 7 -5.50 -3.08 -9.72
N VAL A 8 -5.46 -3.82 -8.61
CA VAL A 8 -4.26 -4.54 -8.15
C VAL A 8 -4.62 -6.00 -7.91
N PRO A 9 -3.79 -6.96 -8.40
CA PRO A 9 -3.93 -8.37 -8.06
C PRO A 9 -3.98 -8.59 -6.54
N ALA A 10 -4.84 -9.51 -6.10
CA ALA A 10 -5.04 -9.78 -4.68
C ALA A 10 -3.75 -10.24 -3.96
N GLU A 11 -2.90 -11.00 -4.65
CA GLU A 11 -1.60 -11.43 -4.13
C GLU A 11 -0.65 -10.26 -3.81
N LEU A 12 -0.60 -9.25 -4.67
CA LEU A 12 0.23 -8.06 -4.46
C LEU A 12 -0.36 -7.16 -3.38
N LEU A 13 -1.69 -7.12 -3.26
CA LEU A 13 -2.35 -6.34 -2.21
C LEU A 13 -2.15 -6.96 -0.82
N ALA A 14 -2.15 -8.29 -0.74
CA ALA A 14 -1.84 -9.03 0.48
C ALA A 14 -0.37 -8.82 0.92
N ASP A 15 0.58 -8.92 -0.03
CA ASP A 15 2.00 -8.65 0.23
C ASP A 15 2.23 -7.21 0.73
N LEU A 16 1.56 -6.23 0.11
CA LEU A 16 1.63 -4.83 0.54
C LEU A 16 1.07 -4.63 1.96
N ASP A 17 -0.01 -5.34 2.29
CA ASP A 17 -0.64 -5.28 3.62
C ASP A 17 0.27 -5.84 4.73
N GLU A 18 1.18 -6.77 4.43
CA GLU A 18 2.20 -7.25 5.39
C GLU A 18 3.24 -6.17 5.75
N HIS A 19 3.29 -5.07 5.00
CA HIS A 19 4.28 -4.00 5.16
C HIS A 19 3.68 -2.66 5.59
N VAL A 20 2.36 -2.63 5.84
CA VAL A 20 1.61 -1.42 6.21
C VAL A 20 1.03 -1.56 7.62
N GLY A 21 1.20 -0.53 8.46
CA GLY A 21 0.72 -0.52 9.84
C GLY A 21 1.56 0.39 10.74
N ASP A 22 1.09 0.63 11.96
CA ASP A 22 1.71 1.59 12.89
C ASP A 22 3.16 1.24 13.28
N ASP A 23 3.50 -0.07 13.29
CA ASP A 23 4.86 -0.57 13.56
C ASP A 23 5.57 -1.10 12.28
N ALA A 24 5.02 -0.84 11.11
CA ALA A 24 5.53 -1.33 9.83
C ALA A 24 6.31 -0.27 9.05
N LYS A 25 6.79 -0.62 7.85
CA LYS A 25 7.62 0.26 7.01
C LYS A 25 6.85 1.47 6.49
N PHE A 26 5.53 1.35 6.32
CA PHE A 26 4.66 2.39 5.78
C PHE A 26 3.43 2.57 6.66
N VAL A 27 3.00 3.82 6.84
CA VAL A 27 1.82 4.13 7.66
C VAL A 27 0.52 3.72 6.96
N ASN A 28 0.48 3.79 5.62
CA ASN A 28 -0.69 3.42 4.83
C ASN A 28 -0.31 2.92 3.42
N ARG A 29 -1.25 2.28 2.73
CA ARG A 29 -1.06 1.76 1.37
C ARG A 29 -0.66 2.84 0.36
N SER A 30 -1.28 4.03 0.44
CA SER A 30 -0.97 5.13 -0.48
C SER A 30 0.46 5.62 -0.31
N GLU A 31 1.03 5.56 0.89
CA GLU A 31 2.44 5.83 1.16
C GLU A 31 3.33 4.72 0.60
N ALA A 32 2.98 3.46 0.84
CA ALA A 32 3.72 2.30 0.33
C ALA A 32 3.83 2.29 -1.21
N VAL A 33 2.78 2.73 -1.92
CA VAL A 33 2.76 2.81 -3.39
C VAL A 33 3.61 3.96 -3.95
N ARG A 34 3.91 4.97 -3.14
CA ARG A 34 4.65 6.18 -3.57
C ARG A 34 6.14 6.16 -3.29
N ALA A 35 6.57 5.38 -2.32
CA ALA A 35 7.96 5.29 -1.87
C ALA A 35 8.84 4.59 -2.91
#